data_AF-A0A955KMU7-F1
#
_entry.id   AF-A0A955KMU7-F1
#
_cell.length_a   1.000
_cell.length_b   1.000
_cell.length_c   1.000
_cell.angle_alpha   90.00
_cell.angle_beta   90.00
_cell.angle_gamma   90.00
#
_symmetry.space_group_name_H-M   'P 1'
#
loop_
_entity.id
_entity.type
_entity.pdbx_description
1 polymer ?
#
loop_
_entity_poly.entity_id
_entity_poly.type
_entity_poly.pdbx_seq_one_letter_code
_entity_poly.pdbx_strand_id
1 'polypeptide(L)'
;MSRISDEMLHPNDKFVTRNRWGRLLVLVSYSTLTTAFFVVVSALLGKPLHLQTVGVFIGLAAEVALLTYTLEYFFVKVEPLSALVTINQLRVLLGFGDKKKAHDNATYPTYGPGWHIAYPWESRTAGNNIPLQEVGQDFEFPVVVADGVTLTIKGSFRIRPDIRNTMPYLSGVASISSELLDLIAAFVFARASKKDADTVIRSVKELNRELAKEFGLQNVVDGKASDLVAKFEHRFGLYVGDVTISSIRRSEEAERTRNSLDEARAIAEGTAIMLGFESSQAMQEAAKAGTITAESIDKARDRFLSVSGNMEEGMSLNRYEISLTGLDPNILKTLEPLARAYANSKGRSGRRKRSGQQQGNQK
;
A
#
# COMPACT_ATOMS: atom_id res chain seq x y z
N MET A 1 -1.03 21.80 -13.22
CA MET A 1 -1.12 21.28 -11.84
C MET A 1 -2.55 21.48 -11.38
N SER A 2 -3.24 20.41 -11.01
CA SER A 2 -4.65 20.47 -10.66
C SER A 2 -4.82 20.99 -9.23
N ARG A 3 -5.96 21.63 -8.95
CA ARG A 3 -6.28 22.12 -7.60
C ARG A 3 -6.06 21.06 -6.52
N ILE A 4 -6.39 19.80 -6.80
CA ILE A 4 -6.20 18.67 -5.87
C ILE A 4 -4.74 18.50 -5.42
N SER A 5 -3.74 18.76 -6.28
CA SER A 5 -2.32 18.64 -5.89
C SER A 5 -1.87 19.71 -4.87
N ASP A 6 -2.36 20.95 -4.98
CA ASP A 6 -2.06 22.01 -4.01
C ASP A 6 -2.84 21.81 -2.69
N GLU A 7 -4.09 21.33 -2.79
CA GLU A 7 -4.93 20.98 -1.64
C GLU A 7 -4.34 19.82 -0.82
N MET A 8 -3.70 18.88 -1.52
CA MET A 8 -2.92 17.82 -0.91
C MET A 8 -1.62 18.38 -0.31
N LEU A 9 -0.83 19.21 -0.99
CA LEU A 9 0.42 19.69 -0.41
C LEU A 9 0.21 20.62 0.81
N HIS A 10 -0.91 21.35 0.85
CA HIS A 10 -1.20 22.32 1.90
C HIS A 10 -2.64 22.16 2.45
N PRO A 11 -2.85 21.33 3.50
CA PRO A 11 -4.16 21.15 4.07
C PRO A 11 -4.69 22.48 4.61
N ASN A 12 -5.84 22.92 4.11
CA ASN A 12 -6.45 24.19 4.45
C ASN A 12 -7.87 23.98 4.99
N ASP A 13 -8.19 24.72 6.04
CA ASP A 13 -9.53 24.75 6.63
C ASP A 13 -10.64 25.16 5.65
N LYS A 14 -10.31 25.87 4.56
CA LYS A 14 -11.27 26.23 3.49
C LYS A 14 -11.97 25.02 2.87
N PHE A 15 -11.38 23.83 2.95
CA PHE A 15 -11.97 22.60 2.41
C PHE A 15 -13.01 21.96 3.33
N VAL A 16 -13.07 22.40 4.59
CA VAL A 16 -14.01 21.86 5.56
C VAL A 16 -15.30 22.66 5.54
N THR A 17 -16.41 21.97 5.31
CA THR A 17 -17.75 22.56 5.33
C THR A 17 -18.26 22.62 6.77
N ARG A 18 -18.44 23.84 7.28
CA ARG A 18 -19.02 24.08 8.62
C ARG A 18 -19.78 25.39 8.67
N ASN A 19 -20.74 25.49 9.58
CA ASN A 19 -21.53 26.72 9.80
C ASN A 19 -20.72 27.79 10.56
N ARG A 20 -19.78 28.45 9.86
CA ARG A 20 -18.91 29.50 10.43
C ARG A 20 -19.72 30.67 11.01
N TRP A 21 -20.76 31.08 10.28
CA TRP A 21 -21.63 32.19 10.69
C TRP A 21 -22.46 31.87 11.92
N GLY A 22 -23.02 30.67 12.03
CA GLY A 22 -23.75 30.23 13.22
C GLY A 22 -22.86 30.25 14.47
N ARG A 23 -21.60 29.84 14.35
CA ARG A 23 -20.62 29.89 15.44
C ARG A 23 -20.29 31.29 15.89
N LEU A 24 -20.04 32.19 14.93
CA LEU A 24 -19.82 33.61 15.23
C LEU A 24 -21.05 34.23 15.90
N LEU A 25 -22.25 33.94 15.41
CA LEU A 25 -23.50 34.41 16.02
C LEU A 25 -23.66 33.93 17.46
N VAL A 26 -23.34 32.67 17.76
CA VAL A 26 -23.39 32.14 19.13
C VAL A 26 -22.35 32.83 20.02
N LEU A 27 -21.13 33.07 19.54
CA LEU A 27 -20.10 33.81 20.28
C LEU A 27 -20.54 35.27 20.57
N VAL A 28 -21.05 35.97 19.55
CA VAL A 28 -21.53 37.36 19.70
C VAL A 28 -22.73 37.40 20.63
N SER A 29 -23.69 36.48 20.48
CA SER A 29 -24.87 36.42 21.35
C SER A 29 -24.49 36.12 22.80
N TYR A 30 -23.55 35.19 23.01
CA TYR A 30 -23.03 34.89 24.35
C TYR A 30 -22.38 36.12 24.98
N SER A 31 -21.53 36.82 24.23
CA SER A 31 -20.86 38.03 24.71
C SER A 31 -21.89 39.12 25.05
N THR A 32 -22.83 39.41 24.15
CA THR A 32 -23.87 40.43 24.39
C THR A 32 -24.77 40.08 25.57
N LEU A 33 -25.17 38.82 25.73
CA LEU A 33 -26.03 38.38 26.84
C LEU A 33 -25.30 38.43 28.19
N THR A 34 -24.02 38.05 28.23
CA THR A 34 -23.21 38.14 29.45
C THR A 34 -22.97 39.60 29.84
N THR A 35 -22.60 40.48 28.90
CA THR A 35 -22.50 41.93 29.14
C THR A 35 -23.81 42.51 29.66
N ALA A 36 -24.94 42.22 28.99
CA ALA A 36 -26.25 42.69 29.43
C ALA A 36 -26.60 42.21 30.85
N PHE A 37 -26.30 40.96 31.17
CA PHE A 37 -26.48 40.40 32.50
C PHE A 37 -25.66 41.15 33.56
N PHE A 38 -24.35 41.35 33.34
CA PHE A 38 -23.51 42.06 34.31
C PHE A 38 -23.87 43.54 34.46
N VAL A 39 -24.26 44.22 33.38
CA VAL A 39 -24.77 45.60 33.44
C VAL A 39 -26.04 45.68 34.29
N VAL A 40 -27.01 44.79 34.06
CA VAL A 40 -28.27 44.75 34.82
C VAL A 40 -28.02 44.42 36.29
N VAL A 41 -27.21 43.39 36.58
CA VAL A 41 -26.87 42.99 37.95
C VAL A 41 -26.14 44.12 38.69
N SER A 42 -25.17 44.78 38.04
CA SER A 42 -24.44 45.92 38.63
C SER A 42 -25.37 47.10 38.92
N ALA A 43 -26.30 47.40 37.99
CA ALA A 43 -27.29 48.46 38.18
C ALA A 43 -28.29 48.15 39.31
N LEU A 44 -28.64 46.88 39.52
CA LEU A 44 -29.51 46.45 40.62
C LEU A 44 -28.78 46.47 41.98
N LEU A 45 -27.54 45.98 42.04
CA LEU A 45 -26.73 45.93 43.26
C LEU A 45 -26.22 47.31 43.70
N GLY A 46 -26.08 48.26 42.77
CA GLY A 46 -25.68 49.65 43.05
C GLY A 46 -26.79 50.57 43.58
N LYS A 47 -28.04 50.11 43.68
CA LYS A 47 -29.18 50.93 44.14
C LYS A 47 -29.08 51.46 45.60
N PRO A 48 -28.52 50.72 46.59
CA PRO A 48 -28.63 51.16 47.97
C PRO A 48 -27.55 52.13 48.49
N LEU A 49 -26.49 52.48 47.75
CA LEU A 49 -25.46 53.44 48.23
C LEU A 49 -24.76 54.13 47.06
N HIS A 50 -24.16 55.30 47.29
CA HIS A 50 -23.30 56.09 46.37
C HIS A 50 -22.06 55.35 45.81
N LEU A 51 -22.07 54.01 45.81
CA LEU A 51 -21.05 53.08 45.33
C LEU A 51 -21.35 52.51 43.94
N GLN A 52 -22.28 53.12 43.18
CA GLN A 52 -22.66 52.67 41.83
C GLN A 52 -21.45 52.51 40.91
N THR A 53 -20.50 53.43 40.99
CA THR A 53 -19.23 53.36 40.24
C THR A 53 -18.40 52.14 40.63
N VAL A 54 -18.23 51.89 41.94
CA VAL A 54 -17.50 50.71 42.45
C VAL A 54 -18.19 49.41 42.01
N GLY A 55 -19.52 49.35 42.08
CA GLY A 55 -20.30 48.20 41.62
C GLY A 55 -20.14 47.92 40.12
N VAL A 56 -20.11 48.96 39.28
CA VAL A 56 -19.84 48.83 37.85
C VAL A 56 -18.44 48.29 37.58
N PHE A 57 -17.41 48.78 38.30
CA PHE A 57 -16.04 48.25 38.15
C PHE A 57 -15.93 46.78 38.59
N ILE A 58 -16.60 46.38 39.68
CA ILE A 58 -16.65 44.97 40.12
C ILE A 58 -17.37 44.11 39.07
N GLY A 59 -18.49 44.60 38.53
CA GLY A 59 -19.24 43.91 37.47
C GLY A 59 -18.41 43.71 36.20
N LEU A 60 -17.71 44.75 35.74
CA LEU A 60 -16.81 44.67 34.59
C LEU A 60 -15.64 43.72 34.85
N ALA A 61 -15.05 43.73 36.05
CA ALA A 61 -13.98 42.81 36.41
C ALA A 61 -14.48 41.35 36.41
N ALA A 62 -15.68 41.10 36.94
CA ALA A 62 -16.31 39.78 36.94
C ALA A 62 -16.67 39.31 35.52
N GLU A 63 -17.13 40.22 34.66
CA GLU A 63 -17.40 39.95 33.24
C GLU A 63 -16.11 39.56 32.51
N VAL A 64 -15.04 40.34 32.64
CA VAL A 64 -13.73 40.05 32.04
C VAL A 64 -13.21 38.70 32.53
N ALA A 65 -13.33 38.41 33.82
CA ALA A 65 -12.94 37.11 34.38
C ALA A 65 -13.77 35.95 33.79
N LEU A 66 -15.09 36.10 33.70
CA LEU A 66 -15.98 35.10 33.13
C LEU A 66 -15.66 34.87 31.65
N LEU A 67 -15.56 35.94 30.85
CA LEU A 67 -15.22 35.85 29.43
C LEU A 67 -13.87 35.17 29.25
N THR A 68 -12.85 35.56 30.01
CA THR A 68 -11.52 34.93 29.91
C THR A 68 -11.59 33.43 30.19
N TYR A 69 -12.36 33.03 31.22
CA TYR A 69 -12.54 31.63 31.58
C TYR A 69 -13.35 30.84 30.53
N THR A 70 -14.33 31.46 29.87
CA THR A 70 -15.22 30.74 28.95
C THR A 70 -14.81 30.81 27.49
N LEU A 71 -13.97 31.78 27.09
CA LEU A 71 -13.53 31.94 25.70
C LEU A 71 -12.76 30.72 25.17
N GLU A 72 -12.08 29.95 26.04
CA GLU A 72 -11.40 28.71 25.62
C GLU A 72 -12.38 27.68 25.02
N TYR A 73 -13.65 27.66 25.46
CA TYR A 73 -14.69 26.79 24.89
C TYR A 73 -15.19 27.26 23.53
N PHE A 74 -14.97 28.54 23.19
CA PHE A 74 -15.33 29.10 21.88
C PHE A 74 -14.22 29.00 20.85
N PHE A 75 -12.97 28.80 21.25
CA PHE A 75 -11.85 28.71 20.32
C PHE A 75 -11.25 27.31 20.29
N VAL A 76 -10.99 26.83 19.08
CA VAL A 76 -10.22 25.61 18.80
C VAL A 76 -8.98 26.02 18.03
N LYS A 77 -7.82 25.62 18.56
CA LYS A 77 -6.56 25.69 17.85
C LYS A 77 -6.19 24.29 17.37
N VAL A 78 -6.01 24.14 16.06
CA VAL A 78 -5.54 22.90 15.46
C VAL A 78 -4.12 23.12 14.94
N GLU A 79 -3.25 22.16 15.24
CA GLU A 79 -1.85 22.19 14.83
C GLU A 79 -1.69 22.17 13.31
N PRO A 80 -0.55 22.67 12.78
CA PRO A 80 -0.19 22.49 11.38
C PRO A 80 -0.20 21.01 11.01
N LEU A 81 -0.73 20.68 9.82
CA LEU A 81 -0.83 19.29 9.32
C LEU A 81 -1.71 18.36 10.16
N SER A 82 -2.66 18.89 10.92
CA SER A 82 -3.63 18.10 11.67
C SER A 82 -5.06 18.56 11.38
N ALA A 83 -6.02 17.66 11.57
CA ALA A 83 -7.45 17.98 11.58
C ALA A 83 -8.06 17.47 12.88
N LEU A 84 -8.85 18.31 13.54
CA LEU A 84 -9.59 17.91 14.73
C LEU A 84 -11.04 17.65 14.38
N VAL A 85 -11.54 16.47 14.73
CA VAL A 85 -12.97 16.19 14.69
C VAL A 85 -13.58 16.37 16.07
N THR A 86 -14.62 17.17 16.16
CA THR A 86 -15.34 17.41 17.42
C THR A 86 -16.72 16.77 17.38
N ILE A 87 -17.35 16.67 18.55
CA ILE A 87 -18.71 16.13 18.66
C ILE A 87 -19.63 17.22 19.18
N ASN A 88 -20.65 17.58 18.40
CA ASN A 88 -21.67 18.52 18.82
C ASN A 88 -22.66 17.83 19.78
N GLN A 89 -22.38 17.90 21.08
CA GLN A 89 -23.12 17.18 22.12
C GLN A 89 -24.61 17.57 22.15
N LEU A 90 -24.92 18.85 21.94
CA LEU A 90 -26.30 19.34 21.90
C LEU A 90 -27.10 18.66 20.78
N ARG A 91 -26.48 18.44 19.63
CA ARG A 91 -27.14 17.82 18.48
C ARG A 91 -27.34 16.31 18.67
N VAL A 92 -26.38 15.66 19.32
CA VAL A 92 -26.48 14.26 19.75
C VAL A 92 -27.62 14.11 20.76
N LEU A 93 -27.68 15.00 21.76
CA LEU A 93 -28.70 14.99 22.80
C LEU A 93 -30.12 15.20 22.25
N LEU A 94 -30.29 16.17 21.34
CA LEU A 94 -31.59 16.50 20.75
C LEU A 94 -32.02 15.53 19.64
N GLY A 95 -31.21 14.51 19.32
CA GLY A 95 -31.53 13.53 18.29
C GLY A 95 -31.62 14.12 16.87
N PHE A 96 -31.09 15.32 16.65
CA PHE A 96 -31.07 16.00 15.34
C PHE A 96 -30.01 15.47 14.38
N GLY A 97 -29.33 14.38 14.75
CA GLY A 97 -28.47 13.66 13.83
C GLY A 97 -29.31 12.96 12.76
N ASP A 98 -29.00 13.22 11.49
CA ASP A 98 -29.58 12.43 10.40
C ASP A 98 -29.06 11.00 10.52
N LYS A 99 -29.86 10.09 11.10
CA LYS A 99 -29.49 8.68 11.30
C LYS A 99 -29.12 7.97 10.00
N LYS A 100 -29.52 8.52 8.85
CA LYS A 100 -29.17 7.99 7.52
C LYS A 100 -27.81 8.46 7.02
N LYS A 101 -27.24 9.51 7.61
CA LYS A 101 -25.91 10.04 7.28
C LYS A 101 -24.97 9.80 8.45
N ALA A 102 -24.30 8.65 8.44
CA ALA A 102 -23.30 8.27 9.44
C ALA A 102 -22.16 9.31 9.62
N HIS A 103 -22.01 10.25 8.67
CA HIS A 103 -20.97 11.27 8.63
C HIS A 103 -21.54 12.68 8.46
N ASP A 104 -22.57 13.03 9.22
CA ASP A 104 -23.13 14.38 9.20
C ASP A 104 -22.17 15.41 9.82
N ASN A 105 -21.62 16.29 8.98
CA ASN A 105 -20.69 17.38 9.36
C ASN A 105 -21.25 18.34 10.42
N ALA A 106 -22.57 18.39 10.61
CA ALA A 106 -23.15 19.22 11.65
C ALA A 106 -23.22 18.52 13.03
N THR A 107 -23.13 17.19 13.07
CA THR A 107 -22.96 16.40 14.31
C THR A 107 -21.48 16.19 14.65
N TYR A 108 -20.65 15.96 13.63
CA TYR A 108 -19.21 15.79 13.75
C TYR A 108 -18.46 16.88 12.99
N PRO A 109 -18.41 18.11 13.52
CA PRO A 109 -17.69 19.18 12.85
C PRO A 109 -16.19 18.94 12.86
N THR A 110 -15.59 19.04 11.67
CA THR A 110 -14.14 19.00 11.47
C THR A 110 -13.55 20.42 11.52
N TYR A 111 -12.33 20.52 12.02
CA TYR A 111 -11.51 21.72 12.03
C TYR A 111 -10.19 21.41 11.34
N GLY A 112 -9.85 22.16 10.29
CA GLY A 112 -8.53 22.07 9.66
C GLY A 112 -7.46 22.80 10.46
N PRO A 113 -6.23 22.90 9.94
CA PRO A 113 -5.15 23.63 10.61
C PRO A 113 -5.51 25.10 10.89
N GLY A 114 -5.13 25.61 12.07
CA GLY A 114 -5.30 27.03 12.44
C GLY A 114 -6.25 27.30 13.61
N TRP A 115 -6.70 28.55 13.73
CA TRP A 115 -7.59 29.02 14.79
C TRP A 115 -9.03 29.13 14.29
N HIS A 116 -9.97 28.58 15.06
CA HIS A 116 -11.36 28.50 14.66
C HIS A 116 -12.30 28.81 15.82
N ILE A 117 -13.44 29.42 15.49
CA ILE A 117 -14.56 29.54 16.42
C ILE A 117 -15.32 28.21 16.41
N ALA A 118 -15.64 27.69 17.59
CA ALA A 118 -16.40 26.47 17.85
C ALA A 118 -17.66 26.77 18.67
N TYR A 119 -18.60 25.82 18.71
CA TYR A 119 -19.66 25.91 19.72
C TYR A 119 -19.13 25.52 21.09
N PRO A 120 -19.59 26.16 22.19
CA PRO A 120 -19.10 25.87 23.53
C PRO A 120 -19.51 24.48 24.04
N TRP A 121 -20.51 23.86 23.42
CA TRP A 121 -20.97 22.49 23.72
C TRP A 121 -20.35 21.42 22.79
N GLU A 122 -19.30 21.75 22.05
CA GLU A 122 -18.55 20.76 21.28
C GLU A 122 -17.53 20.04 22.16
N SER A 123 -17.63 18.71 22.20
CA SER A 123 -16.67 17.87 22.89
C SER A 123 -15.40 17.73 22.05
N ARG A 124 -14.26 17.86 22.72
CA ARG A 124 -12.93 17.79 22.13
C ARG A 124 -12.16 16.70 22.86
N THR A 125 -11.76 15.66 22.15
CA THR A 125 -10.98 14.55 22.68
C THR A 125 -9.67 14.45 21.92
N ALA A 126 -8.58 14.14 22.61
CA ALA A 126 -7.25 14.01 21.99
C ALA A 126 -7.23 12.92 20.90
N GLY A 127 -8.01 11.84 21.08
CA GLY A 127 -8.13 10.76 20.10
C GLY A 127 -8.82 11.13 18.79
N ASN A 128 -9.47 12.30 18.69
CA ASN A 128 -10.10 12.77 17.46
C ASN A 128 -9.19 13.70 16.64
N ASN A 129 -7.93 13.87 17.06
CA ASN A 129 -6.95 14.60 16.29
C ASN A 129 -6.33 13.67 15.24
N ILE A 130 -6.51 14.02 13.97
CA ILE A 130 -6.08 13.23 12.83
C ILE A 130 -4.83 13.88 12.24
N PRO A 131 -3.69 13.15 12.18
CA PRO A 131 -2.52 13.64 11.46
C PRO A 131 -2.82 13.62 9.96
N LEU A 132 -2.76 14.77 9.30
CA LEU A 132 -2.92 14.90 7.84
C LEU A 132 -1.61 14.64 7.09
N GLN A 133 -0.59 14.14 7.79
CA GLN A 133 0.69 13.78 7.19
C GLN A 133 0.52 12.53 6.34
N GLU A 134 1.32 12.44 5.27
CA GLU A 134 1.40 11.25 4.44
C GLU A 134 2.17 10.16 5.20
N VAL A 135 1.57 8.97 5.28
CA VAL A 135 2.17 7.81 5.94
C VAL A 135 2.52 6.78 4.88
N GLY A 136 3.81 6.45 4.79
CA GLY A 136 4.29 5.33 3.99
C GLY A 136 4.20 4.03 4.77
N GLN A 137 3.75 2.96 4.12
CA GLN A 137 3.77 1.61 4.67
C GLN A 137 4.38 0.67 3.65
N ASP A 138 5.30 -0.15 4.15
CA ASP A 138 5.93 -1.20 3.37
C ASP A 138 5.03 -2.44 3.36
N PHE A 139 5.10 -3.19 2.26
CA PHE A 139 4.41 -4.45 2.13
C PHE A 139 5.29 -5.51 1.50
N GLU A 140 4.97 -6.76 1.85
CA GLU A 140 5.60 -7.95 1.31
C GLU A 140 4.58 -9.07 1.21
N PHE A 141 4.45 -9.69 0.04
CA PHE A 141 3.60 -10.85 -0.14
C PHE A 141 4.16 -11.83 -1.18
N PRO A 142 3.90 -13.14 -1.01
CA PRO A 142 4.27 -14.15 -1.98
C PRO A 142 3.26 -14.24 -3.13
N VAL A 143 3.73 -14.56 -4.34
CA VAL A 143 2.92 -14.82 -5.53
C VAL A 143 3.47 -16.03 -6.27
N VAL A 144 2.61 -17.00 -6.58
CA VAL A 144 2.95 -18.11 -7.47
C VAL A 144 2.69 -17.69 -8.92
N VAL A 145 3.71 -17.81 -9.76
CA VAL A 145 3.67 -17.44 -11.18
C VAL A 145 3.41 -18.65 -12.09
N ALA A 146 3.27 -18.43 -13.40
CA ALA A 146 2.78 -19.45 -14.34
C ALA A 146 3.68 -20.71 -14.44
N ASP A 147 4.98 -20.55 -14.23
CA ASP A 147 5.97 -21.64 -14.22
C ASP A 147 6.03 -22.39 -12.86
N GLY A 148 5.16 -22.04 -11.91
CA GLY A 148 5.07 -22.65 -10.58
C GLY A 148 6.10 -22.12 -9.57
N VAL A 149 6.95 -21.16 -9.96
CA VAL A 149 7.90 -20.53 -9.04
C VAL A 149 7.16 -19.56 -8.12
N THR A 150 7.57 -19.52 -6.85
CA THR A 150 7.07 -18.51 -5.90
C THR A 150 7.99 -17.29 -5.93
N LEU A 151 7.41 -16.13 -6.19
CA LEU A 151 8.07 -14.82 -6.10
C LEU A 151 7.63 -14.11 -4.82
N THR A 152 8.57 -13.41 -4.20
CA THR A 152 8.31 -12.49 -3.09
C THR A 152 8.36 -11.07 -3.62
N ILE A 153 7.25 -10.35 -3.51
CA ILE A 153 7.11 -8.98 -4.00
C ILE A 153 7.16 -8.05 -2.80
N LYS A 154 8.13 -7.13 -2.80
CA LYS A 154 8.28 -6.09 -1.79
C LYS A 154 8.01 -4.72 -2.41
N GLY A 155 7.31 -3.87 -1.67
CA GLY A 155 7.00 -2.53 -2.11
C GLY A 155 6.55 -1.66 -0.95
N SER A 156 6.05 -0.48 -1.30
CA SER A 156 5.49 0.47 -0.38
C SER A 156 4.31 1.19 -1.01
N PHE A 157 3.33 1.55 -0.20
CA PHE A 157 2.29 2.49 -0.58
C PHE A 157 2.27 3.66 0.38
N ARG A 158 1.76 4.79 -0.07
CA ARG A 158 1.53 5.96 0.77
C ARG A 158 0.05 6.24 0.89
N ILE A 159 -0.39 6.62 2.09
CA ILE A 159 -1.77 7.01 2.35
C ILE A 159 -1.80 8.34 3.09
N ARG A 160 -2.88 9.09 2.90
CA ARG A 160 -3.09 10.35 3.59
C ARG A 160 -4.57 10.58 3.87
N PRO A 161 -4.97 11.04 5.06
CA PRO A 161 -6.37 11.34 5.34
C PRO A 161 -6.92 12.48 4.46
N ASP A 162 -8.18 12.35 4.05
CA ASP A 162 -8.91 13.42 3.39
C ASP A 162 -9.54 14.35 4.42
N ILE A 163 -9.08 15.60 4.46
CA ILE A 163 -9.61 16.64 5.35
C ILE A 163 -11.11 16.92 5.12
N ARG A 164 -11.64 16.61 3.93
CA ARG A 164 -13.06 16.78 3.60
C ARG A 164 -13.92 15.67 4.18
N ASN A 165 -13.32 14.51 4.47
CA ASN A 165 -14.02 13.30 4.87
C ASN A 165 -13.28 12.56 5.99
N THR A 166 -13.10 13.24 7.12
CA THR A 166 -12.30 12.75 8.25
C THR A 166 -12.98 11.69 9.11
N MET A 167 -14.31 11.63 9.09
CA MET A 167 -15.07 10.71 9.94
C MET A 167 -14.87 9.23 9.57
N PRO A 168 -14.98 8.83 8.28
CA PRO A 168 -14.69 7.46 7.89
C PRO A 168 -13.26 7.05 8.23
N TYR A 169 -12.30 7.97 8.10
CA TYR A 169 -10.91 7.73 8.49
C TYR A 169 -10.85 7.35 9.97
N LEU A 170 -11.38 8.19 10.88
CA LEU A 170 -11.39 7.90 12.33
C LEU A 170 -12.02 6.55 12.68
N SER A 171 -13.12 6.18 12.03
CA SER A 171 -13.79 4.90 12.29
C SER A 171 -13.08 3.69 11.69
N GLY A 172 -12.28 3.91 10.64
CA GLY A 172 -11.72 2.85 9.80
C GLY A 172 -10.20 2.66 9.89
N VAL A 173 -9.49 3.49 10.66
CA VAL A 173 -8.00 3.54 10.68
C VAL A 173 -7.36 2.15 10.77
N ALA A 174 -7.91 1.27 11.61
CA ALA A 174 -7.32 -0.03 11.89
C ALA A 174 -7.29 -1.00 10.69
N SER A 175 -8.22 -0.88 9.71
CA SER A 175 -8.31 -1.82 8.58
C SER A 175 -7.84 -1.27 7.24
N ILE A 176 -7.53 0.04 7.16
CA ILE A 176 -7.09 0.70 5.92
C ILE A 176 -5.90 -0.03 5.29
N SER A 177 -4.85 -0.28 6.08
CA SER A 177 -3.61 -0.87 5.59
C SER A 177 -3.79 -2.27 5.02
N SER A 178 -4.50 -3.13 5.75
CA SER A 178 -4.71 -4.52 5.35
C SER A 178 -5.57 -4.59 4.09
N GLU A 179 -6.64 -3.80 4.02
CA GLU A 179 -7.53 -3.84 2.86
C GLU A 179 -6.89 -3.23 1.60
N LEU A 180 -6.08 -2.18 1.74
CA LEU A 180 -5.33 -1.63 0.62
C LEU A 180 -4.27 -2.63 0.15
N LEU A 181 -3.59 -3.30 1.07
CA LEU A 181 -2.64 -4.36 0.74
C LEU A 181 -3.31 -5.49 -0.04
N ASP A 182 -4.48 -5.96 0.40
CA ASP A 182 -5.24 -7.00 -0.29
C ASP A 182 -5.62 -6.60 -1.72
N LEU A 183 -6.01 -5.33 -1.93
CA LEU A 183 -6.29 -4.79 -3.27
C LEU A 183 -5.04 -4.76 -4.15
N ILE A 184 -3.91 -4.30 -3.61
CA ILE A 184 -2.62 -4.28 -4.33
C ILE A 184 -2.18 -5.71 -4.66
N ALA A 185 -2.25 -6.62 -3.69
CA ALA A 185 -1.88 -8.02 -3.85
C ALA A 185 -2.75 -8.71 -4.90
N ALA A 186 -4.07 -8.52 -4.86
CA ALA A 186 -4.98 -9.05 -5.86
C ALA A 186 -4.67 -8.52 -7.28
N PHE A 187 -4.40 -7.22 -7.40
CA PHE A 187 -4.05 -6.58 -8.68
C PHE A 187 -2.75 -7.14 -9.26
N VAL A 188 -1.73 -7.29 -8.42
CA VAL A 188 -0.42 -7.81 -8.81
C VAL A 188 -0.51 -9.30 -9.13
N PHE A 189 -1.20 -10.08 -8.29
CA PHE A 189 -1.43 -11.51 -8.51
C PHE A 189 -2.11 -11.80 -9.85
N ALA A 190 -3.16 -11.05 -10.21
CA ALA A 190 -3.89 -11.22 -11.47
C ALA A 190 -3.02 -11.03 -12.73
N ARG A 191 -1.89 -10.32 -12.60
CA ARG A 191 -0.93 -10.04 -13.68
C ARG A 191 0.27 -10.98 -13.65
N ALA A 192 0.85 -11.17 -12.47
CA ALA A 192 2.04 -11.99 -12.29
C ALA A 192 1.74 -13.48 -12.53
N SER A 193 0.57 -13.97 -12.11
CA SER A 193 0.16 -15.38 -12.31
C SER A 193 0.09 -15.85 -13.76
N LYS A 194 0.05 -14.93 -14.73
CA LYS A 194 -0.04 -15.21 -16.17
C LYS A 194 1.31 -15.19 -16.89
N LYS A 195 2.39 -14.85 -16.19
CA LYS A 195 3.74 -14.67 -16.75
C LYS A 195 4.71 -15.61 -16.02
N ASP A 196 5.82 -15.96 -16.66
CA ASP A 196 6.91 -16.73 -16.02
C ASP A 196 7.73 -15.83 -15.08
N ALA A 197 8.45 -16.44 -14.14
CA ALA A 197 9.19 -15.73 -13.09
C ALA A 197 10.13 -14.64 -13.64
N ASP A 198 10.91 -14.97 -14.67
CA ASP A 198 11.89 -14.06 -15.28
C ASP A 198 11.21 -12.86 -15.95
N THR A 199 10.06 -13.11 -16.58
CA THR A 199 9.29 -12.08 -17.27
C THR A 199 8.70 -11.12 -16.25
N VAL A 200 8.16 -11.64 -15.13
CA VAL A 200 7.65 -10.80 -14.03
C VAL A 200 8.75 -9.92 -13.47
N ILE A 201 9.91 -10.50 -13.14
CA ILE A 201 11.08 -9.77 -12.59
C ILE A 201 11.55 -8.67 -13.55
N ARG A 202 11.62 -8.92 -14.87
CA ARG A 202 12.01 -7.91 -15.86
C ARG A 202 10.94 -6.84 -16.08
N SER A 203 9.68 -7.15 -15.79
CA SER A 203 8.53 -6.27 -16.00
C SER A 203 8.22 -5.33 -14.82
N VAL A 204 9.07 -5.23 -13.79
CA VAL A 204 8.83 -4.36 -12.61
C VAL A 204 8.47 -2.92 -13.01
N LYS A 205 9.14 -2.36 -14.02
CA LYS A 205 8.86 -1.00 -14.52
C LYS A 205 7.46 -0.90 -15.16
N GLU A 206 7.04 -1.91 -15.90
CA GLU A 206 5.70 -2.00 -16.48
C GLU A 206 4.65 -2.12 -15.36
N LEU A 207 4.89 -3.01 -14.39
CA LEU A 207 4.00 -3.23 -13.25
C LEU A 207 3.84 -1.96 -12.39
N ASN A 208 4.92 -1.22 -12.14
CA ASN A 208 4.86 0.07 -11.44
C ASN A 208 4.09 1.12 -12.23
N ARG A 209 4.22 1.16 -13.56
CA ARG A 209 3.41 2.05 -14.41
C ARG A 209 1.92 1.70 -14.34
N GLU A 210 1.60 0.41 -14.30
CA GLU A 210 0.22 -0.05 -14.18
C GLU A 210 -0.36 0.19 -12.79
N LEU A 211 0.44 0.01 -11.72
CA LEU A 211 0.05 0.38 -10.35
C LEU A 211 -0.18 1.88 -10.23
N ALA A 212 0.70 2.71 -10.78
CA ALA A 212 0.49 4.17 -10.83
C ALA A 212 -0.76 4.53 -11.64
N LYS A 213 -1.12 3.75 -12.67
CA LYS A 213 -2.35 3.94 -13.44
C LYS A 213 -3.60 3.45 -12.69
N GLU A 214 -3.51 2.49 -11.79
CA GLU A 214 -4.69 2.01 -11.04
C GLU A 214 -4.89 2.81 -9.75
N PHE A 215 -3.81 3.00 -9.00
CA PHE A 215 -3.79 3.57 -7.64
C PHE A 215 -3.20 4.98 -7.55
N GLY A 216 -2.55 5.48 -8.62
CA GLY A 216 -1.86 6.76 -8.56
C GLY A 216 -2.80 7.97 -8.56
N LEU A 217 -2.31 9.04 -7.92
CA LEU A 217 -2.99 10.32 -7.71
C LEU A 217 -3.52 10.98 -8.99
N GLN A 218 -2.90 10.72 -10.15
CA GLN A 218 -3.32 11.29 -11.43
C GLN A 218 -4.77 10.94 -11.81
N ASN A 219 -5.30 9.80 -11.35
CA ASN A 219 -6.65 9.41 -11.75
C ASN A 219 -7.76 10.12 -10.97
N VAL A 220 -7.50 10.51 -9.73
CA VAL A 220 -8.42 11.31 -8.90
C VAL A 220 -8.58 12.71 -9.51
N VAL A 221 -7.49 13.22 -10.10
CA VAL A 221 -7.45 14.53 -10.76
C VAL A 221 -8.23 14.56 -12.08
N ASP A 222 -8.13 13.49 -12.87
CA ASP A 222 -8.73 13.42 -14.22
C ASP A 222 -10.14 12.81 -14.22
N GLY A 223 -10.70 12.46 -13.05
CA GLY A 223 -12.00 11.79 -12.94
C GLY A 223 -12.03 10.38 -13.54
N LYS A 224 -10.84 9.76 -13.69
CA LYS A 224 -10.63 8.44 -14.31
C LYS A 224 -10.16 7.39 -13.31
N ALA A 225 -10.28 7.67 -12.00
CA ALA A 225 -9.97 6.69 -10.98
C ALA A 225 -10.73 5.41 -11.24
N SER A 226 -10.03 4.28 -11.10
CA SER A 226 -10.67 2.98 -11.03
C SER A 226 -11.81 3.07 -10.02
N ASP A 227 -13.00 2.62 -10.41
CA ASP A 227 -14.21 2.66 -9.58
C ASP A 227 -13.97 1.95 -8.23
N LEU A 228 -13.00 1.02 -8.17
CA LEU A 228 -12.59 0.35 -6.94
C LEU A 228 -11.77 1.24 -6.00
N VAL A 229 -10.74 1.93 -6.51
CA VAL A 229 -9.86 2.78 -5.68
C VAL A 229 -10.63 4.01 -5.20
N ALA A 230 -11.42 4.65 -6.07
CA ALA A 230 -12.26 5.78 -5.67
C ALA A 230 -13.28 5.39 -4.58
N LYS A 231 -13.88 4.21 -4.68
CA LYS A 231 -14.76 3.68 -3.62
C LYS A 231 -14.01 3.41 -2.33
N PHE A 232 -12.79 2.88 -2.40
CA PHE A 232 -11.93 2.66 -1.25
C PHE A 232 -11.57 3.98 -0.55
N GLU A 233 -11.04 4.95 -1.29
CA GLU A 233 -10.70 6.29 -0.83
C GLU A 233 -11.90 7.00 -0.16
N HIS A 234 -13.06 6.97 -0.83
CA HIS A 234 -14.28 7.56 -0.28
C HIS A 234 -14.77 6.83 0.98
N ARG A 235 -14.74 5.50 0.98
CA ARG A 235 -15.17 4.65 2.10
C ARG A 235 -14.31 4.86 3.34
N PHE A 236 -13.01 5.08 3.17
CA PHE A 236 -12.07 5.28 4.28
C PHE A 236 -11.69 6.72 4.54
N GLY A 237 -12.16 7.67 3.73
CA GLY A 237 -11.89 9.09 3.95
C GLY A 237 -10.41 9.43 3.81
N LEU A 238 -9.75 8.90 2.78
CA LEU A 238 -8.32 9.05 2.54
C LEU A 238 -8.01 9.15 1.06
N TYR A 239 -6.79 9.57 0.76
CA TYR A 239 -6.16 9.51 -0.55
C TYR A 239 -5.05 8.46 -0.54
N VAL A 240 -5.02 7.64 -1.58
CA VAL A 240 -3.91 6.74 -1.86
C VAL A 240 -2.89 7.52 -2.69
N GLY A 241 -1.67 7.61 -2.17
CA GLY A 241 -0.53 8.22 -2.84
C GLY A 241 0.15 7.24 -3.79
N ASP A 242 1.46 7.35 -3.91
CA ASP A 242 2.24 6.47 -4.78
C ASP A 242 2.27 5.04 -4.23
N VAL A 243 1.98 4.07 -5.11
CA VAL A 243 2.16 2.63 -4.87
C VAL A 243 3.32 2.16 -5.73
N THR A 244 4.38 1.65 -5.10
CA THR A 244 5.61 1.28 -5.77
C THR A 244 6.12 -0.08 -5.32
N ILE A 245 6.43 -0.94 -6.28
CA ILE A 245 7.20 -2.17 -6.05
C ILE A 245 8.67 -1.81 -6.09
N SER A 246 9.37 -2.10 -4.99
CA SER A 246 10.80 -1.86 -4.82
C SER A 246 11.63 -3.04 -5.31
N SER A 247 11.16 -4.27 -5.08
CA SER A 247 11.86 -5.46 -5.55
C SER A 247 10.93 -6.66 -5.73
N ILE A 248 11.27 -7.51 -6.69
CA ILE A 248 10.67 -8.82 -6.89
C ILE A 248 11.81 -9.83 -6.85
N ARG A 249 11.75 -10.76 -5.90
CA ARG A 249 12.77 -11.80 -5.72
C ARG A 249 12.14 -13.18 -5.84
N ARG A 250 12.92 -14.18 -6.24
CA ARG A 250 12.47 -15.57 -6.13
C ARG A 250 12.52 -16.00 -4.67
N SER A 251 11.83 -17.08 -4.31
CA SER A 251 12.11 -17.73 -3.03
C SER A 251 13.58 -18.15 -2.96
N GLU A 252 14.18 -18.16 -1.76
CA GLU A 252 15.60 -18.53 -1.60
C GLU A 252 15.92 -19.88 -2.24
N GLU A 253 15.02 -20.86 -2.12
CA GLU A 253 15.18 -22.20 -2.70
C GLU A 253 15.23 -22.16 -4.24
N ALA A 254 14.33 -21.39 -4.85
CA ALA A 254 14.29 -21.22 -6.29
C ALA A 254 15.49 -20.41 -6.80
N GLU A 255 15.93 -19.41 -6.04
CA GLU A 255 17.13 -18.63 -6.35
C GLU A 255 18.40 -19.47 -6.25
N ARG A 256 18.57 -20.27 -5.19
CA ARG A 256 19.67 -21.24 -5.06
C ARG A 256 19.69 -22.24 -6.21
N THR A 257 18.53 -22.84 -6.53
CA THR A 257 18.43 -23.81 -7.63
C THR A 257 18.79 -23.18 -8.97
N ARG A 258 18.30 -21.97 -9.24
CA ARG A 258 18.61 -21.22 -10.46
C ARG A 258 20.10 -20.91 -10.56
N ASN A 259 20.69 -20.39 -9.47
CA ASN A 259 22.11 -20.06 -9.42
C ASN A 259 22.96 -21.32 -9.63
N SER A 260 22.61 -22.45 -9.00
CA SER A 260 23.30 -23.72 -9.22
C SER A 260 23.15 -24.25 -10.67
N LEU A 261 21.99 -24.06 -11.31
CA LEU A 261 21.79 -24.44 -12.70
C LEU A 261 22.56 -23.54 -13.67
N ASP A 262 22.55 -22.23 -13.42
CA ASP A 262 23.28 -21.25 -14.22
C ASP A 262 24.80 -21.45 -14.07
N GLU A 263 25.27 -21.77 -12.87
CA GLU A 263 26.66 -22.16 -12.61
C GLU A 263 27.01 -23.48 -13.31
N ALA A 264 26.20 -24.53 -13.17
CA ALA A 264 26.43 -25.80 -13.86
C ALA A 264 26.47 -25.64 -15.38
N ARG A 265 25.62 -24.77 -15.93
CA ARG A 265 25.62 -24.43 -17.35
C ARG A 265 26.88 -23.66 -17.76
N ALA A 266 27.30 -22.67 -16.97
CA ALA A 266 28.53 -21.94 -17.20
C ALA A 266 29.76 -22.85 -17.16
N ILE A 267 29.79 -23.81 -16.22
CA ILE A 267 30.84 -24.84 -16.14
C ILE A 267 30.81 -25.73 -17.40
N ALA A 268 29.63 -26.16 -17.84
CA ALA A 268 29.51 -27.00 -19.04
C ALA A 268 29.92 -26.27 -20.33
N GLU A 269 29.53 -24.99 -20.48
CA GLU A 269 29.91 -24.14 -21.61
C GLU A 269 31.41 -23.81 -21.57
N GLY A 270 31.95 -23.46 -20.40
CA GLY A 270 33.38 -23.23 -20.18
C GLY A 270 34.24 -24.46 -20.48
N THR A 271 33.79 -25.65 -20.05
CA THR A 271 34.46 -26.92 -20.35
C THR A 271 34.47 -27.20 -21.86
N ALA A 272 33.36 -26.92 -22.55
CA ALA A 272 33.27 -27.09 -24.00
C ALA A 272 34.26 -26.15 -24.74
N ILE A 273 34.35 -24.90 -24.32
CA ILE A 273 35.30 -23.91 -24.87
C ILE A 273 36.74 -24.39 -24.67
N MET A 274 37.08 -24.90 -23.48
CA MET A 274 38.43 -25.42 -23.17
C MET A 274 38.82 -26.64 -24.01
N LEU A 275 37.82 -27.39 -24.49
CA LEU A 275 37.99 -28.52 -25.41
C LEU A 275 37.94 -28.10 -26.89
N GLY A 276 37.76 -26.81 -27.18
CA GLY A 276 37.73 -26.27 -28.54
C GLY A 276 36.38 -26.42 -29.24
N PHE A 277 35.28 -26.65 -28.51
CA PHE A 277 33.93 -26.72 -29.06
C PHE A 277 33.22 -25.38 -28.92
N GLU A 278 32.43 -25.01 -29.94
CA GLU A 278 31.63 -23.77 -29.93
C GLU A 278 30.47 -23.80 -28.92
N SER A 279 30.03 -24.99 -28.51
CA SER A 279 28.94 -25.15 -27.54
C SER A 279 29.04 -26.44 -26.74
N SER A 280 28.39 -26.45 -25.58
CA SER A 280 28.24 -27.65 -24.74
C SER A 280 27.47 -28.78 -25.45
N GLN A 281 26.57 -28.46 -26.38
CA GLN A 281 25.87 -29.46 -27.20
C GLN A 281 26.82 -30.15 -28.19
N ALA A 282 27.66 -29.39 -28.89
CA ALA A 282 28.65 -29.95 -29.80
C ALA A 282 29.65 -30.87 -29.06
N MET A 283 30.07 -30.47 -27.85
CA MET A 283 30.89 -31.32 -26.97
C MET A 283 30.16 -32.62 -26.59
N GLN A 284 28.87 -32.56 -26.24
CA GLN A 284 28.09 -33.77 -25.90
C GLN A 284 27.91 -34.72 -27.09
N GLU A 285 27.75 -34.19 -28.30
CA GLU A 285 27.67 -35.00 -29.52
C GLU A 285 28.99 -35.70 -29.84
N ALA A 286 30.11 -34.99 -29.72
CA ALA A 286 31.45 -35.56 -29.88
C ALA A 286 31.80 -36.58 -28.77
N ALA A 287 31.33 -36.38 -27.54
CA ALA A 287 31.45 -37.38 -26.47
C ALA A 287 30.65 -38.66 -26.79
N LYS A 288 29.42 -38.52 -27.32
CA LYS A 288 28.60 -39.67 -27.75
C LYS A 288 29.19 -40.41 -28.95
N ALA A 289 29.88 -39.70 -29.84
CA ALA A 289 30.60 -40.28 -30.97
C ALA A 289 31.94 -40.95 -30.56
N GLY A 290 32.30 -40.91 -29.27
CA GLY A 290 33.55 -41.48 -28.75
C GLY A 290 34.80 -40.68 -29.12
N THR A 291 34.64 -39.46 -29.64
CA THR A 291 35.75 -38.60 -30.08
C THR A 291 36.48 -37.94 -28.91
N ILE A 292 35.83 -37.88 -27.74
CA ILE A 292 36.36 -37.30 -26.51
C ILE A 292 36.17 -38.32 -25.39
N THR A 293 37.20 -38.54 -24.58
CA THR A 293 37.12 -39.43 -23.40
C THR A 293 36.63 -38.65 -22.17
N ALA A 294 36.04 -39.36 -21.21
CA ALA A 294 35.62 -38.78 -19.93
C ALA A 294 36.79 -38.08 -19.20
N GLU A 295 37.99 -38.64 -19.27
CA GLU A 295 39.20 -38.06 -18.65
C GLU A 295 39.57 -36.69 -19.26
N SER A 296 39.40 -36.52 -20.58
CA SER A 296 39.63 -35.23 -21.25
C SER A 296 38.61 -34.17 -20.81
N ILE A 297 37.36 -34.58 -20.60
CA ILE A 297 36.28 -33.71 -20.11
C ILE A 297 36.57 -33.28 -18.67
N ASP A 298 36.95 -34.22 -17.79
CA ASP A 298 37.28 -33.90 -16.41
C ASP A 298 38.52 -32.99 -16.32
N LYS A 299 39.60 -33.26 -17.07
CA LYS A 299 40.77 -32.36 -17.13
C LYS A 299 40.45 -30.96 -17.63
N ALA A 300 39.59 -30.84 -18.64
CA ALA A 300 39.17 -29.54 -19.16
C ALA A 300 38.27 -28.79 -18.18
N ARG A 301 37.38 -29.50 -17.47
CA ARG A 301 36.55 -28.93 -16.41
C ARG A 301 37.41 -28.44 -15.26
N ASP A 302 38.36 -29.24 -14.78
CA ASP A 302 39.22 -28.87 -13.66
C ASP A 302 40.12 -27.66 -14.01
N ARG A 303 40.60 -27.58 -15.25
CA ARG A 303 41.30 -26.38 -15.76
C ARG A 303 40.37 -25.17 -15.84
N PHE A 304 39.12 -25.34 -16.25
CA PHE A 304 38.16 -24.25 -16.28
C PHE A 304 37.87 -23.74 -14.86
N LEU A 305 37.63 -24.65 -13.92
CA LEU A 305 37.35 -24.33 -12.51
C LEU A 305 38.55 -23.67 -11.81
N SER A 306 39.78 -24.07 -12.15
CA SER A 306 40.98 -23.41 -11.62
C SER A 306 41.18 -22.02 -12.20
N VAL A 307 40.88 -21.80 -13.48
CA VAL A 307 40.97 -20.49 -14.13
C VAL A 307 39.83 -19.56 -13.72
N SER A 308 38.63 -20.09 -13.44
CA SER A 308 37.48 -19.28 -12.99
C SER A 308 37.54 -18.88 -11.52
N GLY A 309 38.49 -19.43 -10.74
CA GLY A 309 38.63 -19.17 -9.30
C GLY A 309 37.67 -19.98 -8.42
N ASN A 310 36.76 -20.78 -8.99
CA ASN A 310 35.80 -21.59 -8.23
C ASN A 310 36.43 -22.81 -7.53
N MET A 311 37.71 -23.09 -7.75
CA MET A 311 38.43 -24.19 -7.08
C MET A 311 38.94 -23.84 -5.68
N GLU A 312 39.15 -22.56 -5.35
CA GLU A 312 39.81 -22.15 -4.09
C GLU A 312 38.82 -21.88 -2.94
N GLU A 313 37.59 -21.44 -3.24
CA GLU A 313 36.52 -21.29 -2.26
C GLU A 313 35.71 -22.59 -2.19
N GLY A 314 36.27 -23.57 -1.46
CA GLY A 314 35.67 -24.87 -1.13
C GLY A 314 34.24 -25.08 -1.60
N MET A 315 34.06 -25.47 -2.86
CA MET A 315 32.78 -25.94 -3.36
C MET A 315 32.39 -27.13 -2.49
N SER A 316 31.41 -26.92 -1.60
CA SER A 316 30.51 -28.01 -1.25
C SER A 316 29.78 -28.35 -2.53
N LEU A 317 30.39 -29.19 -3.37
CA LEU A 317 29.71 -29.94 -4.38
C LEU A 317 28.54 -30.60 -3.63
N ASN A 318 27.34 -30.02 -3.74
CA ASN A 318 26.11 -30.72 -3.49
C ASN A 318 26.00 -31.76 -4.61
N ARG A 319 26.87 -32.78 -4.54
CA ARG A 319 26.56 -34.10 -5.04
C ARG A 319 25.32 -34.50 -4.27
N TYR A 320 24.17 -34.30 -4.89
CA TYR A 320 23.11 -35.28 -4.71
C TYR A 320 23.65 -36.58 -5.29
N GLU A 321 24.48 -37.29 -4.51
CA GLU A 321 24.47 -38.74 -4.59
C GLU A 321 23.04 -39.10 -4.21
N ILE A 322 22.17 -39.25 -5.21
CA ILE A 322 21.00 -40.09 -5.06
C ILE A 322 21.59 -41.46 -4.81
N SER A 323 21.83 -41.72 -3.54
CA SER A 323 22.26 -42.99 -3.01
C SER A 323 21.11 -43.95 -3.24
N LEU A 324 21.07 -44.56 -4.42
CA LEU A 324 20.15 -45.66 -4.74
C LEU A 324 20.47 -46.92 -3.92
N THR A 325 21.49 -46.88 -3.05
CA THR A 325 21.92 -48.03 -2.23
C THR A 325 20.96 -48.37 -1.09
N GLY A 326 19.84 -47.67 -0.94
CA GLY A 326 18.79 -47.98 0.03
C GLY A 326 17.39 -48.23 -0.55
N LEU A 327 17.21 -48.18 -1.87
CA LEU A 327 15.90 -48.40 -2.51
C LEU A 327 15.75 -49.86 -2.91
N ASP A 328 14.73 -50.51 -2.35
CA ASP A 328 14.32 -51.88 -2.69
C ASP A 328 14.24 -52.03 -4.23
N PRO A 329 14.91 -53.03 -4.83
CA PRO A 329 14.89 -53.30 -6.27
C PRO A 329 13.47 -53.37 -6.87
N ASN A 330 12.46 -53.70 -6.07
CA ASN A 330 11.06 -53.73 -6.50
C ASN A 330 10.45 -52.33 -6.65
N ILE A 331 10.93 -51.34 -5.88
CA ILE A 331 10.50 -49.93 -5.99
C ILE A 331 11.10 -49.29 -7.26
N LEU A 332 12.34 -49.64 -7.60
CA LEU A 332 12.98 -49.20 -8.84
C LEU A 332 12.24 -49.70 -10.09
N LYS A 333 11.76 -50.96 -10.08
CA LYS A 333 10.95 -51.52 -11.16
C LYS A 333 9.56 -50.87 -11.29
N THR A 334 8.99 -50.35 -10.20
CA THR A 334 7.69 -49.66 -10.24
C THR A 334 7.81 -48.18 -10.63
N LEU A 335 8.97 -47.56 -10.41
CA LEU A 335 9.22 -46.16 -10.80
C LEU A 335 9.70 -46.01 -12.26
N GLU A 336 10.27 -47.06 -12.85
CA GLU A 336 10.74 -47.04 -14.25
C GLU A 336 9.65 -46.69 -15.28
N PRO A 337 8.41 -47.24 -15.19
CA PRO A 337 7.31 -46.87 -16.08
C PRO A 337 6.85 -45.42 -15.90
N LEU A 338 6.87 -44.90 -14.66
CA LEU A 338 6.49 -43.52 -14.34
C LEU A 338 7.50 -42.51 -14.89
N ALA A 339 8.80 -42.80 -14.75
CA ALA A 339 9.86 -41.98 -15.33
C ALA A 339 9.79 -41.97 -16.87
N ARG A 340 9.53 -43.13 -17.50
CA ARG A 340 9.32 -43.22 -18.95
C ARG A 340 8.04 -42.50 -19.41
N ALA A 341 6.96 -42.53 -18.63
CA ALA A 341 5.73 -41.80 -18.92
C ALA A 341 5.92 -40.28 -18.88
N TYR A 342 6.70 -39.78 -17.91
CA TYR A 342 7.06 -38.36 -17.80
C TYR A 342 7.97 -37.89 -18.94
N ALA A 343 8.93 -38.72 -19.35
CA ALA A 343 9.78 -38.43 -20.51
C ALA A 343 8.98 -38.41 -21.83
N ASN A 344 8.01 -39.31 -21.99
CA ASN A 344 7.18 -39.39 -23.20
C ASN A 344 6.09 -38.32 -23.27
N SER A 345 5.63 -37.76 -22.16
CA SER A 345 4.62 -36.70 -22.15
C SER A 345 5.17 -35.35 -22.62
N LYS A 346 6.43 -35.03 -22.32
CA LYS A 346 7.12 -33.83 -22.84
C LYS A 346 7.40 -33.88 -24.35
N GLY A 347 7.37 -35.05 -24.98
CA GLY A 347 7.54 -35.20 -26.43
C GLY A 347 6.27 -35.03 -27.28
N ARG A 348 5.08 -35.05 -26.66
CA ARG A 348 3.78 -35.06 -27.40
C ARG A 348 3.04 -33.72 -27.44
N SER A 349 3.43 -32.72 -26.66
CA SER A 349 2.77 -31.40 -26.66
C SER A 349 3.15 -30.49 -27.84
N GLY A 350 4.13 -30.87 -28.66
CA GLY A 350 4.67 -30.04 -29.75
C GLY A 350 4.10 -30.27 -31.17
N ARG A 351 3.17 -31.21 -31.40
CA ARG A 351 2.71 -31.55 -32.77
C ARG A 351 1.20 -31.39 -32.96
N ARG A 352 0.68 -30.17 -32.79
CA ARG A 352 -0.62 -29.79 -33.38
C ARG A 352 -0.40 -29.51 -34.87
N LYS A 353 -0.79 -30.47 -35.71
CA LYS A 353 -0.86 -30.35 -37.17
C LYS A 353 -1.76 -29.18 -37.56
N ARG A 354 -1.17 -28.16 -38.18
CA ARG A 354 -1.83 -27.32 -39.18
C ARG A 354 -2.00 -28.18 -40.44
N SER A 355 -3.23 -28.54 -40.76
CA SER A 355 -3.63 -28.92 -42.12
C SER A 355 -5.01 -28.36 -42.36
N GLY A 356 -5.07 -27.33 -43.22
CA GLY A 356 -6.33 -26.84 -43.76
C GLY A 356 -6.93 -27.86 -44.72
N GLN A 357 -8.25 -27.82 -44.83
CA GLN A 357 -8.97 -28.42 -45.94
C GLN A 357 -9.97 -27.38 -46.45
N GLN A 358 -9.66 -26.82 -47.62
CA GLN A 358 -10.63 -26.24 -48.53
C GLN A 358 -11.54 -27.36 -49.05
N GLN A 359 -12.84 -27.08 -49.07
CA GLN A 359 -13.90 -27.51 -49.99
C GLN A 359 -15.20 -27.02 -49.32
N GLY A 360 -16.15 -26.35 -49.94
CA GLY A 360 -16.53 -26.20 -51.33
C GLY A 360 -18.04 -25.91 -51.31
N ASN A 361 -18.51 -25.06 -52.22
CA ASN A 361 -19.92 -24.78 -52.48
C ASN A 361 -20.81 -26.03 -52.42
N GLN A 362 -22.02 -25.90 -51.84
CA GLN A 362 -23.29 -26.02 -52.57
C GLN A 362 -24.51 -25.83 -51.65
N LYS A 363 -25.43 -24.99 -52.13
CA LYS A 363 -26.79 -24.64 -51.69
C LYS A 363 -26.94 -23.68 -50.51
#